data_AF-K4AJS5-F1
#
_entry.id   AF-K4AJS5-F1
#
_cell.length_a   1.000
_cell.length_b   1.000
_cell.length_c   1.000
_cell.angle_alpha   90.00
_cell.angle_beta   90.00
_cell.angle_gamma   90.00
#
_symmetry.space_group_name_H-M   'P 1'
#
loop_
_entity.id
_entity.type
_entity.pdbx_description
1 polymer ?
#
loop_
_entity_poly.entity_id
_entity_poly.type
_entity_poly.pdbx_seq_one_letter_code
_entity_poly.pdbx_strand_id
1 'polypeptide(L)'
;MSEKADRRAWQHRPLRLIVILVLFLLGAPCAIFFFMSTGVALPRIRIEYDRCGGAPTTSVRTNQPPASPSPPPPHLGVDGDEKQSPPPPPRQLMDPPLSLGPAVSDYDERRDKWLRDNPRFPAFVALGRPRVLVVSGSSPRRCSAPDGDHLLLRAFKNKVDYCRVHGFDIFYSTSVLDAELTGFWTKLPLLRSLMLAHPETEFLWWMDSDLMLTDMLSEPPWGRYARHNLVVPGWDDKVYGDRSWLGINAGSFIIRNCRWSLDLLDAWARMGPRGPVREMYGKLIAETLSDRGPYEACDQSALVYLLVTERGRWGGKTLLENTYSLHGFWAGIVDKYEEMRRPGGEPVPLVTHFVGCKPCGGGDSSYDAERCRRGMERALNFADDQILNLYGFGHESLNTTAVRRVRNDTGGPLDADDVELGRLLHPTFMAAKL
;
A
#
# COMPACT_ATOMS: atom_id res chain seq x y z
N MET A 1 -50.64 45.25 56.94
CA MET A 1 -51.02 45.67 55.57
C MET A 1 -50.69 44.50 54.66
N SER A 2 -51.64 43.59 54.39
CA SER A 2 -52.58 43.61 53.24
C SER A 2 -51.87 43.64 51.88
N GLU A 3 -52.19 42.87 50.84
CA GLU A 3 -52.85 41.58 50.57
C GLU A 3 -52.68 41.37 49.04
N LYS A 4 -52.46 40.12 48.58
CA LYS A 4 -52.83 39.55 47.24
C LYS A 4 -52.24 40.17 45.93
N ALA A 5 -52.07 39.48 44.81
CA ALA A 5 -52.32 38.10 44.39
C ALA A 5 -51.61 37.78 43.04
N ASP A 6 -51.44 36.47 42.81
CA ASP A 6 -51.46 35.74 41.53
C ASP A 6 -50.58 36.16 40.33
N ARG A 7 -49.71 35.23 39.91
CA ARG A 7 -49.92 34.45 38.66
C ARG A 7 -48.94 33.29 38.54
N ARG A 8 -49.48 32.07 38.63
CA ARG A 8 -48.84 30.81 38.27
C ARG A 8 -48.73 30.63 36.75
N ALA A 9 -47.66 29.95 36.36
CA ALA A 9 -47.57 28.95 35.29
C ALA A 9 -47.87 29.36 33.84
N TRP A 10 -46.85 29.84 33.12
CA TRP A 10 -46.74 29.58 31.68
C TRP A 10 -45.34 29.91 31.14
N GLN A 11 -44.41 28.94 31.00
CA GLN A 11 -43.25 29.14 30.08
C GLN A 11 -42.37 27.94 29.69
N HIS A 12 -42.78 26.67 29.87
CA HIS A 12 -41.93 25.53 29.44
C HIS A 12 -42.62 24.47 28.56
N ARG A 13 -43.59 24.86 27.72
CA ARG A 13 -44.27 23.91 26.80
C ARG A 13 -43.97 24.02 25.28
N PRO A 14 -43.35 25.07 24.68
CA PRO A 14 -43.22 25.09 23.22
C PRO A 14 -42.04 24.25 22.69
N LEU A 15 -40.98 24.04 23.48
CA LEU A 15 -39.76 23.38 22.99
C LEU A 15 -39.91 21.84 22.85
N ARG A 16 -40.70 21.20 23.72
CA ARG A 16 -40.91 19.74 23.67
C ARG A 16 -41.80 19.30 22.50
N LEU A 17 -42.76 20.14 22.08
CA LEU A 17 -43.61 19.82 20.93
C LEU A 17 -42.84 19.89 19.61
N ILE A 18 -41.91 20.85 19.48
CA ILE A 18 -41.09 21.01 18.28
C ILE A 18 -40.13 19.82 18.10
N VAL A 19 -39.52 19.32 19.18
CA VAL A 19 -38.63 18.16 19.14
C VAL A 19 -39.39 16.87 18.78
N ILE A 20 -40.63 16.70 19.27
CA ILE A 20 -41.47 15.54 18.92
C ILE A 20 -41.90 15.61 17.44
N LEU A 21 -42.21 16.79 16.91
CA LEU A 21 -42.61 16.95 15.51
C LEU A 21 -41.46 16.64 14.54
N VAL A 22 -40.23 17.06 14.87
CA VAL A 22 -39.03 16.81 14.05
C VAL A 22 -38.66 15.32 14.04
N LEU A 23 -38.79 14.63 15.18
CA LEU A 23 -38.57 13.17 15.25
C LEU A 23 -39.59 12.38 14.43
N PHE A 24 -40.85 12.82 14.38
CA PHE A 24 -41.88 12.15 13.57
C PHE A 24 -41.74 12.44 12.06
N LEU A 25 -41.35 13.65 11.66
CA LEU A 25 -41.19 14.02 10.25
C LEU A 25 -39.91 13.46 9.60
N LEU A 26 -38.83 13.25 10.37
CA LEU A 26 -37.57 12.67 9.85
C LEU A 26 -37.41 11.18 10.13
N GLY A 27 -38.06 10.64 11.17
CA GLY A 27 -37.98 9.21 11.52
C GLY A 27 -38.94 8.31 10.72
N ALA A 28 -40.12 8.82 10.34
CA ALA A 28 -41.12 8.05 9.61
C ALA A 28 -40.73 7.69 8.15
N PRO A 29 -39.99 8.53 7.37
CA PRO A 29 -39.58 8.15 6.02
C PRO A 29 -38.52 7.03 6.00
N CYS A 30 -37.66 6.96 7.01
CA CYS A 30 -36.61 5.93 7.08
C CYS A 30 -37.16 4.54 7.44
N ALA A 31 -38.20 4.46 8.27
CA ALA A 31 -38.81 3.18 8.64
C ALA A 31 -39.62 2.57 7.47
N ILE A 32 -40.24 3.38 6.62
CA ILE A 32 -41.02 2.90 5.47
C ILE A 32 -40.10 2.39 4.35
N PHE A 33 -38.91 2.98 4.16
CA PHE A 33 -37.93 2.48 3.19
C PHE A 33 -37.36 1.09 3.57
N PHE A 34 -37.27 0.78 4.87
CA PHE A 34 -36.84 -0.54 5.33
C PHE A 34 -37.92 -1.63 5.23
N PHE A 35 -39.21 -1.28 5.23
CA PHE A 35 -40.31 -2.26 5.21
C PHE A 35 -41.00 -2.45 3.84
N MET A 36 -40.69 -1.64 2.82
CA MET A 36 -41.28 -1.77 1.47
C MET A 36 -40.27 -2.19 0.38
N SER A 37 -39.01 -2.46 0.73
CA SER A 37 -38.02 -3.02 -0.22
C SER A 37 -38.13 -4.54 -0.28
N THR A 38 -39.10 -5.07 -1.02
CA THR A 38 -39.16 -6.50 -1.39
C THR A 38 -38.27 -6.79 -2.60
N GLY A 39 -36.98 -6.45 -2.53
CA GLY A 39 -36.10 -6.56 -3.68
C GLY A 39 -34.59 -6.61 -3.45
N VAL A 40 -34.11 -6.75 -2.21
CA VAL A 40 -32.67 -6.91 -1.95
C VAL A 40 -32.41 -8.28 -1.34
N ALA A 41 -32.04 -9.24 -2.19
CA ALA A 41 -31.48 -10.50 -1.75
C ALA A 41 -30.08 -10.24 -1.18
N LEU A 42 -29.98 -10.12 0.15
CA LEU A 42 -28.70 -10.19 0.84
C LEU A 42 -28.10 -11.59 0.57
N PRO A 43 -26.84 -11.69 0.10
CA PRO A 43 -26.22 -12.98 -0.13
C PRO A 43 -26.08 -13.70 1.21
N ARG A 44 -26.86 -14.78 1.40
CA ARG A 44 -26.62 -15.74 2.48
C ARG A 44 -25.30 -16.44 2.17
N ILE A 45 -24.25 -16.08 2.89
CA ILE A 45 -23.00 -16.84 2.91
C ILE A 45 -23.35 -18.24 3.44
N ARG A 46 -23.41 -19.21 2.54
CA ARG A 46 -23.51 -20.63 2.90
C ARG A 46 -22.09 -21.14 3.08
N ILE A 47 -21.66 -21.27 4.32
CA ILE A 47 -20.43 -21.99 4.66
C ILE A 47 -20.79 -23.47 4.68
N GLU A 48 -20.49 -24.19 3.61
CA GLU A 48 -20.52 -25.65 3.59
C GLU A 48 -19.18 -26.17 4.11
N TYR A 49 -19.22 -26.91 5.22
CA TYR A 49 -18.10 -27.72 5.68
C TYR A 49 -18.26 -29.11 5.07
N ASP A 50 -17.31 -29.55 4.25
CA ASP A 50 -17.22 -30.96 3.88
C ASP A 50 -16.90 -31.80 5.13
N ARG A 51 -17.81 -32.70 5.49
CA ARG A 51 -17.54 -33.75 6.48
C ARG A 51 -16.79 -34.89 5.82
N CYS A 52 -15.59 -35.20 6.31
CA CYS A 52 -14.95 -36.49 6.10
C CYS A 52 -15.69 -37.60 6.87
N GLY A 53 -16.02 -38.70 6.17
CA GLY A 53 -16.25 -40.01 6.78
C GLY A 53 -17.50 -40.76 6.30
N GLY A 54 -17.31 -41.71 5.36
CA GLY A 54 -18.32 -42.73 5.01
C GLY A 54 -17.92 -43.54 3.77
N ALA A 55 -17.64 -44.84 3.96
CA ALA A 55 -17.25 -45.82 2.93
C ALA A 55 -18.46 -46.25 2.04
N PRO A 56 -18.24 -47.00 0.93
CA PRO A 56 -19.05 -46.89 -0.28
C PRO A 56 -20.30 -47.78 -0.27
N THR A 57 -21.39 -47.27 -0.85
CA THR A 57 -22.55 -48.09 -1.24
C THR A 57 -22.87 -47.91 -2.71
N THR A 58 -22.82 -49.05 -3.39
CA THR A 58 -23.25 -49.35 -4.75
C THR A 58 -24.71 -49.00 -4.99
N SER A 59 -25.00 -48.24 -6.05
CA SER A 59 -26.31 -48.26 -6.70
C SER A 59 -26.19 -48.07 -8.22
N VAL A 60 -26.35 -49.20 -8.91
CA VAL A 60 -26.96 -49.43 -10.23
C VAL A 60 -26.95 -48.26 -11.23
N ARG A 61 -26.14 -48.41 -12.29
CA ARG A 61 -26.20 -47.66 -13.55
C ARG A 61 -27.55 -47.89 -14.25
N THR A 62 -28.33 -46.83 -14.43
CA THR A 62 -29.27 -46.71 -15.54
C THR A 62 -28.58 -45.98 -16.69
N ASN A 63 -28.50 -46.65 -17.84
CA ASN A 63 -27.98 -46.08 -19.08
C ASN A 63 -28.98 -45.06 -19.65
N GLN A 64 -28.73 -43.78 -19.42
CA GLN A 64 -29.22 -42.69 -20.27
C GLN A 64 -28.06 -41.72 -20.53
N PRO A 65 -27.79 -41.35 -21.80
CA PRO A 65 -26.80 -40.31 -22.09
C PRO A 65 -27.29 -38.97 -21.51
N PRO A 66 -26.44 -38.20 -20.79
CA PRO A 66 -26.82 -36.88 -20.34
C PRO A 66 -27.06 -35.98 -21.57
N ALA A 67 -28.16 -35.24 -21.54
CA ALA A 67 -28.45 -34.21 -22.52
C ALA A 67 -27.32 -33.18 -22.55
N SER A 68 -26.92 -32.78 -23.75
CA SER A 68 -25.92 -31.74 -23.98
C SER A 68 -26.24 -30.49 -23.14
N PRO A 69 -25.25 -29.89 -22.45
CA PRO A 69 -25.47 -28.66 -21.71
C PRO A 69 -25.96 -27.59 -22.69
N SER A 70 -27.07 -26.97 -22.35
CA SER A 70 -27.59 -25.80 -23.06
C SER A 70 -26.51 -24.72 -23.07
N PRO A 71 -26.34 -23.98 -24.18
CA PRO A 71 -25.39 -22.87 -24.21
C PRO A 71 -25.74 -21.89 -23.08
N PRO A 72 -24.75 -21.29 -22.42
CA PRO A 72 -25.01 -20.27 -21.41
C PRO A 72 -25.87 -19.16 -22.04
N PRO A 73 -26.77 -18.54 -21.27
CA PRO A 73 -27.50 -17.39 -21.76
C PRO A 73 -26.49 -16.36 -22.29
N PRO A 74 -26.78 -15.67 -23.41
CA PRO A 74 -25.87 -14.68 -23.96
C PRO A 74 -25.49 -13.74 -22.83
N HIS A 75 -24.18 -13.59 -22.62
CA HIS A 75 -23.62 -12.61 -21.72
C HIS A 75 -24.40 -11.31 -21.93
N LEU A 76 -25.18 -10.89 -20.94
CA LEU A 76 -25.47 -9.48 -20.78
C LEU A 76 -24.09 -8.87 -20.59
N GLY A 77 -23.54 -8.36 -21.69
CA GLY A 77 -22.35 -7.56 -21.69
C GLY A 77 -22.60 -6.45 -20.70
N VAL A 78 -22.01 -6.60 -19.51
CA VAL A 78 -21.66 -5.43 -18.71
C VAL A 78 -20.42 -4.85 -19.39
N ASP A 79 -20.61 -4.39 -20.62
CA ASP A 79 -19.90 -3.24 -21.13
C ASP A 79 -20.47 -2.06 -20.35
N GLY A 80 -20.05 -1.97 -19.09
CA GLY A 80 -19.97 -0.69 -18.43
C GLY A 80 -18.87 0.09 -19.13
N ASP A 81 -19.15 0.55 -20.35
CA ASP A 81 -18.54 1.74 -20.91
C ASP A 81 -18.94 2.90 -20.00
N GLU A 82 -18.29 3.00 -18.84
CA GLU A 82 -18.12 4.30 -18.21
C GLU A 82 -17.46 5.15 -19.29
N LYS A 83 -18.25 6.04 -19.90
CA LYS A 83 -17.78 7.13 -20.76
C LYS A 83 -16.77 7.95 -19.97
N GLN A 84 -15.53 7.49 -19.93
CA GLN A 84 -14.42 8.25 -19.41
C GLN A 84 -14.24 9.41 -20.36
N SER A 85 -14.42 10.62 -19.83
CA SER A 85 -14.03 11.82 -20.55
C SER A 85 -12.59 11.64 -21.01
N PRO A 86 -12.26 11.95 -22.28
CA PRO A 86 -10.90 11.81 -22.76
C PRO A 86 -9.97 12.60 -21.84
N PRO A 87 -8.79 12.05 -21.51
CA PRO A 87 -7.88 12.75 -20.62
C PRO A 87 -7.46 14.07 -21.28
N PRO A 88 -7.10 15.11 -20.50
CA PRO A 88 -6.76 16.43 -21.03
C PRO A 88 -5.65 16.34 -22.09
N PRO A 89 -5.51 17.31 -23.02
CA PRO A 89 -4.40 17.26 -23.97
C PRO A 89 -3.04 17.22 -23.24
N PRO A 90 -2.05 16.48 -23.75
CA PRO A 90 -0.71 16.48 -23.19
C PRO A 90 -0.09 17.87 -23.15
N ARG A 91 0.69 18.13 -22.10
CA ARG A 91 1.51 19.34 -21.95
C ARG A 91 2.49 19.48 -23.11
N GLN A 92 2.58 20.67 -23.67
CA GLN A 92 3.53 21.05 -24.70
C GLN A 92 4.82 21.58 -24.08
N LEU A 93 5.92 21.54 -24.85
CA LEU A 93 7.23 21.97 -24.35
C LEU A 93 7.31 23.47 -24.03
N MET A 94 6.43 24.28 -24.63
CA MET A 94 6.37 25.73 -24.42
C MET A 94 5.44 26.12 -23.26
N ASP A 95 4.70 25.15 -22.70
CA ASP A 95 3.86 25.41 -21.54
C ASP A 95 4.73 25.65 -20.30
N PRO A 96 4.24 26.37 -19.29
CA PRO A 96 4.93 26.48 -18.00
C PRO A 96 5.25 25.10 -17.41
N PRO A 97 6.35 24.93 -16.66
CA PRO A 97 6.65 23.66 -15.99
C PRO A 97 5.51 23.21 -15.05
N LEU A 98 5.27 21.90 -14.95
CA LEU A 98 4.33 21.35 -13.99
C LEU A 98 4.72 21.74 -12.56
N SER A 99 3.71 22.05 -11.74
CA SER A 99 3.83 22.22 -10.29
C SER A 99 2.80 21.32 -9.60
N LEU A 100 3.20 20.61 -8.55
CA LEU A 100 2.29 19.74 -7.79
C LEU A 100 1.34 20.53 -6.88
N GLY A 101 1.49 21.84 -6.83
CA GLY A 101 0.67 22.78 -6.07
C GLY A 101 1.46 24.00 -5.62
N PRO A 102 0.81 24.97 -4.95
CA PRO A 102 1.49 26.18 -4.49
C PRO A 102 2.74 25.89 -3.66
N ALA A 103 3.79 26.67 -3.87
CA ALA A 103 5.01 26.57 -3.06
C ALA A 103 4.67 26.91 -1.59
N VAL A 104 5.10 26.04 -0.67
CA VAL A 104 4.88 26.18 0.78
C VAL A 104 6.22 26.43 1.46
N SER A 105 6.76 27.64 1.32
CA SER A 105 8.12 28.00 1.77
C SER A 105 8.34 27.92 3.28
N ASP A 106 7.27 28.09 4.05
CA ASP A 106 7.23 28.11 5.52
C ASP A 106 6.72 26.77 6.11
N TYR A 107 6.83 25.68 5.36
CA TYR A 107 6.22 24.41 5.73
C TYR A 107 6.77 23.83 7.04
N ASP A 108 8.09 23.90 7.25
CA ASP A 108 8.71 23.35 8.46
C ASP A 108 8.27 24.13 9.71
N GLU A 109 8.23 25.47 9.65
CA GLU A 109 7.74 26.29 10.77
C GLU A 109 6.25 26.03 11.07
N ARG A 110 5.44 25.85 10.02
CA ARG A 110 4.02 25.51 10.15
C ARG A 110 3.81 24.13 10.78
N ARG A 111 4.57 23.13 10.33
CA ARG A 111 4.51 21.77 10.86
C ARG A 111 4.95 21.74 12.32
N ASP A 112 6.04 22.42 12.65
CA ASP A 112 6.53 22.56 14.03
C ASP A 112 5.49 23.23 14.94
N LYS A 113 4.83 24.29 14.46
CA LYS A 113 3.74 24.94 15.19
C LYS A 113 2.57 23.98 15.40
N TRP A 114 2.16 23.27 14.35
CA TRP A 114 1.06 22.31 14.43
C TRP A 114 1.36 21.21 15.46
N LEU A 115 2.57 20.65 15.46
CA LEU A 115 2.98 19.59 16.40
C LEU A 115 2.96 20.08 17.86
N ARG A 116 3.39 21.33 18.11
CA ARG A 116 3.30 21.93 19.45
C ARG A 116 1.85 22.13 19.91
N ASP A 117 0.97 22.53 18.99
CA ASP A 117 -0.43 22.77 19.28
C ASP A 117 -1.25 21.46 19.39
N ASN A 118 -0.73 20.34 18.88
CA ASN A 118 -1.42 19.04 18.81
C ASN A 118 -0.59 17.89 19.46
N PRO A 119 -0.29 17.95 20.77
CA PRO A 119 0.61 17.00 21.44
C PRO A 119 0.09 15.54 21.47
N ARG A 120 -1.20 15.31 21.18
CA ARG A 120 -1.78 13.97 21.04
C ARG A 120 -1.35 13.25 19.76
N PHE A 121 -0.76 13.96 18.80
CA PHE A 121 -0.30 13.43 17.52
C PHE A 121 1.21 13.68 17.36
N PRO A 122 2.07 13.00 18.15
CA PRO A 122 3.50 13.23 18.09
C PRO A 122 4.09 12.64 16.80
N ALA A 123 5.11 13.33 16.26
CA ALA A 123 5.91 12.87 15.14
C ALA A 123 6.82 11.67 15.47
N PHE A 124 7.05 11.42 16.76
CA PHE A 124 7.81 10.28 17.26
C PHE A 124 6.96 9.54 18.30
N VAL A 125 6.71 8.26 18.06
CA VAL A 125 5.87 7.41 18.92
C VAL A 125 6.64 6.82 20.11
N ALA A 126 7.97 6.79 20.02
CA ALA A 126 8.87 6.46 21.12
C ALA A 126 10.23 7.17 20.90
N LEU A 127 11.13 7.08 21.88
CA LEU A 127 12.47 7.68 21.78
C LEU A 127 13.20 7.18 20.53
N GLY A 128 13.48 8.08 19.58
CA GLY A 128 14.16 7.76 18.33
C GLY A 128 13.31 6.98 17.31
N ARG A 129 12.03 6.73 17.59
CA ARG A 129 11.13 5.96 16.73
C ARG A 129 10.08 6.87 16.08
N PRO A 130 10.21 7.17 14.77
CA PRO A 130 9.31 8.09 14.07
C PRO A 130 7.92 7.48 13.88
N ARG A 131 6.91 8.33 13.71
CA ARG A 131 5.62 7.94 13.14
C ARG A 131 5.80 7.75 11.63
N VAL A 132 5.46 6.57 11.14
CA VAL A 132 5.63 6.18 9.74
C VAL A 132 4.27 5.93 9.09
N LEU A 133 4.06 6.53 7.92
CA LEU A 133 2.95 6.23 7.04
C LEU A 133 3.46 5.43 5.83
N VAL A 134 3.14 4.14 5.77
CA VAL A 134 3.39 3.30 4.59
C VAL A 134 2.36 3.65 3.52
N VAL A 135 2.83 3.96 2.31
CA VAL A 135 1.99 4.35 1.18
C VAL A 135 2.19 3.37 0.04
N SER A 136 1.10 2.79 -0.43
CA SER A 136 1.07 1.89 -1.58
C SER A 136 -0.12 2.26 -2.47
N GLY A 137 -0.18 1.71 -3.67
CA GLY A 137 -1.37 1.86 -4.49
C GLY A 137 -1.34 1.03 -5.75
N SER A 138 -2.49 0.95 -6.40
CA SER A 138 -2.66 0.31 -7.70
C SER A 138 -3.62 1.12 -8.57
N SER A 139 -3.71 0.75 -9.85
CA SER A 139 -4.71 1.32 -10.76
C SER A 139 -6.13 1.20 -10.18
N PRO A 140 -7.02 2.19 -10.38
CA PRO A 140 -8.46 2.05 -10.12
C PRO A 140 -9.11 1.01 -11.03
N ARG A 141 -8.53 0.79 -12.21
CA ARG A 141 -9.06 -0.16 -13.19
C ARG A 141 -8.68 -1.57 -12.82
N ARG A 142 -9.61 -2.48 -13.06
CA ARG A 142 -9.40 -3.93 -13.00
C ARG A 142 -8.16 -4.33 -13.80
N CYS A 143 -7.41 -5.28 -13.26
CA CYS A 143 -6.28 -5.86 -13.99
C CYS A 143 -6.73 -6.54 -15.28
N SER A 144 -5.88 -6.47 -16.30
CA SER A 144 -6.09 -7.22 -17.54
C SER A 144 -5.67 -8.69 -17.40
N ALA A 145 -4.70 -8.97 -16.52
CA ALA A 145 -4.36 -10.33 -16.13
C ALA A 145 -5.45 -10.91 -15.20
N PRO A 146 -5.98 -12.13 -15.46
CA PRO A 146 -7.10 -12.70 -14.70
C PRO A 146 -6.89 -12.75 -13.18
N ASP A 147 -5.69 -13.10 -12.73
CA ASP A 147 -5.35 -13.24 -11.30
C ASP A 147 -4.66 -11.99 -10.73
N GLY A 148 -4.50 -10.92 -11.53
CA GLY A 148 -3.74 -9.74 -11.15
C GLY A 148 -4.32 -9.04 -9.92
N ASP A 149 -5.64 -8.83 -9.90
CA ASP A 149 -6.32 -8.22 -8.75
C ASP A 149 -6.19 -9.07 -7.48
N HIS A 150 -6.17 -10.41 -7.62
CA HIS A 150 -5.99 -11.31 -6.47
C HIS A 150 -4.57 -11.21 -5.91
N LEU A 151 -3.55 -11.15 -6.77
CA LEU A 151 -2.17 -10.92 -6.34
C LEU A 151 -2.01 -9.56 -5.65
N LEU A 152 -2.63 -8.50 -6.17
CA LEU A 152 -2.62 -7.17 -5.55
C LEU A 152 -3.28 -7.18 -4.17
N LEU A 153 -4.40 -7.88 -4.01
CA LEU A 153 -5.05 -8.06 -2.71
C LEU A 153 -4.13 -8.76 -1.71
N ARG A 154 -3.47 -9.85 -2.11
CA ARG A 154 -2.53 -10.58 -1.25
C ARG A 154 -1.30 -9.73 -0.91
N ALA A 155 -0.79 -8.97 -1.86
CA ALA A 155 0.29 -8.01 -1.65
C ALA A 155 -0.09 -6.89 -0.67
N PHE A 156 -1.33 -6.40 -0.75
CA PHE A 156 -1.84 -5.44 0.23
C PHE A 156 -1.97 -6.07 1.62
N LYS A 157 -2.53 -7.28 1.74
CA LYS A 157 -2.57 -8.02 3.03
C LYS A 157 -1.16 -8.13 3.64
N ASN A 158 -0.16 -8.51 2.86
CA ASN A 158 1.23 -8.59 3.32
C ASN A 158 1.72 -7.28 3.97
N LYS A 159 1.46 -6.14 3.32
CA LYS A 159 1.80 -4.82 3.87
C LYS A 159 0.99 -4.49 5.13
N VAL A 160 -0.29 -4.83 5.16
CA VAL A 160 -1.16 -4.64 6.34
C VAL A 160 -0.66 -5.45 7.53
N ASP A 161 -0.26 -6.70 7.32
CA ASP A 161 0.27 -7.55 8.39
C ASP A 161 1.58 -6.99 8.96
N TYR A 162 2.50 -6.57 8.09
CA TYR A 162 3.73 -5.90 8.54
C TYR A 162 3.44 -4.60 9.29
N CYS A 163 2.58 -3.73 8.75
CA CYS A 163 2.23 -2.47 9.42
C CYS A 163 1.55 -2.71 10.76
N ARG A 164 0.70 -3.74 10.89
CA ARG A 164 0.07 -4.12 12.15
C ARG A 164 1.10 -4.59 13.17
N VAL A 165 2.02 -5.45 12.76
CA VAL A 165 3.13 -5.92 13.62
C VAL A 165 3.94 -4.72 14.09
N HIS A 166 4.31 -3.82 13.18
CA HIS A 166 5.19 -2.68 13.44
C HIS A 166 4.48 -1.42 13.94
N GLY A 167 3.16 -1.42 14.11
CA GLY A 167 2.43 -0.21 14.52
C GLY A 167 2.66 0.99 13.58
N PHE A 168 2.75 0.73 12.27
CA PHE A 168 2.80 1.76 11.23
C PHE A 168 1.40 2.05 10.70
N ASP A 169 1.18 3.31 10.34
CA ASP A 169 -0.02 3.71 9.60
C ASP A 169 0.13 3.24 8.14
N ILE A 170 -0.97 2.91 7.47
CA ILE A 170 -0.96 2.51 6.05
C ILE A 170 -2.03 3.24 5.26
N PHE A 171 -1.64 3.74 4.07
CA PHE A 171 -2.55 4.33 3.09
C PHE A 171 -2.42 3.58 1.77
N TYR A 172 -3.56 3.11 1.24
CA TYR A 172 -3.61 2.44 -0.06
C TYR A 172 -4.44 3.27 -1.05
N SER A 173 -3.79 3.79 -2.10
CA SER A 173 -4.47 4.57 -3.13
C SER A 173 -4.91 3.69 -4.30
N THR A 174 -6.16 3.85 -4.69
CA THR A 174 -6.69 3.40 -5.99
C THR A 174 -7.05 4.57 -6.89
N SER A 175 -6.58 5.79 -6.58
CA SER A 175 -6.98 7.02 -7.29
C SER A 175 -5.80 7.64 -8.05
N VAL A 176 -6.11 8.21 -9.22
CA VAL A 176 -5.18 9.05 -9.99
C VAL A 176 -5.51 10.51 -9.67
N LEU A 177 -4.63 11.18 -8.94
CA LEU A 177 -4.86 12.56 -8.47
C LEU A 177 -4.56 13.62 -9.53
N ASP A 178 -3.75 13.26 -10.54
CA ASP A 178 -3.30 14.17 -11.59
C ASP A 178 -3.25 13.42 -12.94
N ALA A 179 -3.98 13.94 -13.93
CA ALA A 179 -4.11 13.31 -15.25
C ALA A 179 -2.87 13.47 -16.16
N GLU A 180 -1.92 14.34 -15.79
CA GLU A 180 -0.62 14.47 -16.45
C GLU A 180 0.40 13.47 -15.89
N LEU A 181 0.32 13.14 -14.60
CA LEU A 181 1.23 12.24 -13.87
C LEU A 181 0.69 10.81 -13.77
N THR A 182 0.62 10.13 -14.92
CA THR A 182 0.12 8.76 -15.04
C THR A 182 1.17 7.67 -14.78
N GLY A 183 0.70 6.45 -14.48
CA GLY A 183 1.58 5.28 -14.29
C GLY A 183 2.40 5.41 -13.00
N PHE A 184 3.69 5.08 -13.06
CA PHE A 184 4.58 5.14 -11.90
C PHE A 184 4.73 6.57 -11.32
N TRP A 185 4.40 7.61 -12.09
CA TRP A 185 4.45 9.00 -11.65
C TRP A 185 3.35 9.41 -10.66
N THR A 186 2.27 8.62 -10.55
CA THR A 186 1.11 8.94 -9.68
C THR A 186 1.48 9.04 -8.19
N LYS A 187 2.61 8.42 -7.79
CA LYS A 187 3.08 8.44 -6.41
C LYS A 187 3.47 9.85 -5.94
N LEU A 188 3.96 10.72 -6.83
CA LEU A 188 4.44 12.07 -6.48
C LEU A 188 3.31 12.99 -5.96
N PRO A 189 2.20 13.22 -6.70
CA PRO A 189 1.11 14.07 -6.21
C PRO A 189 0.43 13.48 -4.97
N LEU A 190 0.38 12.14 -4.86
CA LEU A 190 -0.14 11.45 -3.68
C LEU A 190 0.72 11.72 -2.44
N LEU A 191 2.04 11.53 -2.54
CA LEU A 191 2.97 11.76 -1.43
C LEU A 191 2.93 13.22 -0.97
N ARG A 192 2.89 14.19 -1.90
CA ARG A 192 2.73 15.61 -1.54
C ARG A 192 1.43 15.86 -0.77
N SER A 193 0.33 15.29 -1.25
CA SER A 193 -0.99 15.46 -0.60
C SER A 193 -1.00 14.87 0.82
N LEU A 194 -0.42 13.68 0.99
CA LEU A 194 -0.31 13.03 2.29
C LEU A 194 0.62 13.78 3.25
N MET A 195 1.76 14.30 2.77
CA MET A 195 2.65 15.14 3.58
C MET A 195 1.90 16.32 4.19
N LEU A 196 1.15 17.06 3.36
CA LEU A 196 0.41 18.25 3.80
C LEU A 196 -0.80 17.91 4.69
N ALA A 197 -1.43 16.75 4.48
CA ALA A 197 -2.59 16.31 5.25
C ALA A 197 -2.22 15.69 6.61
N HIS A 198 -1.01 15.14 6.73
CA HIS A 198 -0.53 14.41 7.91
C HIS A 198 0.74 15.04 8.50
N PRO A 199 0.66 16.27 9.08
CA PRO A 199 1.79 16.93 9.71
C PRO A 199 2.40 16.10 10.87
N GLU A 200 1.63 15.21 11.48
CA GLU A 200 2.10 14.25 12.49
C GLU A 200 3.02 13.15 11.94
N THR A 201 2.94 12.83 10.66
CA THR A 201 3.81 11.82 10.06
C THR A 201 5.22 12.38 9.93
N GLU A 202 6.23 11.65 10.43
CA GLU A 202 7.63 12.05 10.28
C GLU A 202 8.23 11.48 8.98
N PHE A 203 7.90 10.23 8.66
CA PHE A 203 8.34 9.58 7.44
C PHE A 203 7.17 8.96 6.68
N LEU A 204 7.14 9.18 5.37
CA LEU A 204 6.32 8.42 4.45
C LEU A 204 7.20 7.36 3.79
N TRP A 205 6.75 6.11 3.79
CA TRP A 205 7.45 5.00 3.15
C TRP A 205 6.64 4.54 1.95
N TRP A 206 7.06 4.94 0.75
CA TRP A 206 6.46 4.45 -0.49
C TRP A 206 6.87 3.00 -0.75
N MET A 207 5.90 2.15 -1.07
CA MET A 207 6.10 0.77 -1.51
C MET A 207 5.26 0.48 -2.75
N ASP A 208 5.89 0.00 -3.82
CA ASP A 208 5.18 -0.45 -5.02
C ASP A 208 4.26 -1.64 -4.71
N SER A 209 3.23 -1.84 -5.54
CA SER A 209 2.25 -2.90 -5.35
C SER A 209 2.81 -4.31 -5.53
N ASP A 210 3.85 -4.46 -6.36
CA ASP A 210 4.57 -5.71 -6.64
C ASP A 210 5.78 -5.93 -5.71
N LEU A 211 5.88 -5.15 -4.64
CA LEU A 211 6.83 -5.31 -3.56
C LEU A 211 6.21 -6.09 -2.39
N MET A 212 6.89 -7.15 -1.94
CA MET A 212 6.49 -7.92 -0.75
C MET A 212 7.51 -7.75 0.38
N LEU A 213 7.01 -7.59 1.60
CA LEU A 213 7.82 -7.66 2.82
C LEU A 213 7.98 -9.12 3.20
N THR A 214 9.21 -9.60 3.23
CA THR A 214 9.54 -11.02 3.40
C THR A 214 10.28 -11.31 4.70
N ASP A 215 10.79 -10.29 5.38
CA ASP A 215 11.13 -10.34 6.80
C ASP A 215 10.07 -9.55 7.59
N MET A 216 9.25 -10.26 8.37
CA MET A 216 8.19 -9.65 9.18
C MET A 216 8.69 -9.14 10.53
N LEU A 217 9.92 -9.48 10.93
CA LEU A 217 10.51 -9.16 12.24
C LEU A 217 11.36 -7.89 12.19
N SER A 218 12.08 -7.67 11.09
CA SER A 218 13.01 -6.55 10.97
C SER A 218 12.29 -5.20 10.78
N GLU A 219 12.75 -4.19 11.51
CA GLU A 219 12.33 -2.80 11.39
C GLU A 219 13.48 -1.95 10.80
N PRO A 220 13.21 -0.91 9.98
CA PRO A 220 14.27 -0.02 9.50
C PRO A 220 15.05 0.66 10.65
N PRO A 221 16.37 0.87 10.51
CA PRO A 221 17.22 1.44 11.56
C PRO A 221 17.08 2.96 11.64
N TRP A 222 15.94 3.46 12.17
CA TRP A 222 15.55 4.87 12.17
C TRP A 222 16.62 5.87 12.64
N GLY A 223 17.45 5.48 13.62
CA GLY A 223 18.56 6.29 14.11
C GLY A 223 19.56 6.68 13.03
N ARG A 224 19.81 5.81 12.05
CA ARG A 224 20.68 6.08 10.89
C ARG A 224 20.08 7.12 9.94
N TYR A 225 18.76 7.26 9.94
CA TYR A 225 18.02 8.14 9.04
C TYR A 225 17.80 9.54 9.62
N ALA A 226 18.16 9.76 10.88
CA ALA A 226 17.91 11.00 11.62
C ALA A 226 18.41 12.26 10.90
N ARG A 227 19.50 12.19 10.11
CA ARG A 227 20.08 13.34 9.39
C ARG A 227 19.67 13.44 7.92
N HIS A 228 18.93 12.47 7.41
CA HIS A 228 18.53 12.33 6.02
C HIS A 228 17.04 12.62 5.84
N ASN A 229 16.67 13.08 4.66
CA ASN A 229 15.30 13.37 4.28
C ASN A 229 14.79 12.40 3.21
N LEU A 230 15.69 11.77 2.45
CA LEU A 230 15.39 10.68 1.54
C LEU A 230 16.29 9.49 1.86
N VAL A 231 15.70 8.31 1.96
CA VAL A 231 16.41 7.02 2.05
C VAL A 231 15.90 6.16 0.91
N VAL A 232 16.81 5.76 0.03
CA VAL A 232 16.49 4.97 -1.16
C VAL A 232 17.52 3.85 -1.29
N PRO A 233 17.12 2.61 -1.61
CA PRO A 233 18.06 1.53 -1.86
C PRO A 233 18.96 1.90 -3.03
N GLY A 234 20.28 1.75 -2.86
CA GLY A 234 21.24 2.08 -3.91
C GLY A 234 22.69 2.14 -3.44
N TRP A 235 23.60 2.40 -4.37
CA TRP A 235 25.04 2.48 -4.10
C TRP A 235 25.66 3.77 -4.68
N ASP A 236 26.55 4.41 -3.91
CA ASP A 236 27.16 5.71 -4.30
C ASP A 236 27.99 5.59 -5.58
N ASP A 237 28.76 4.52 -5.74
CA ASP A 237 29.53 4.22 -6.95
C ASP A 237 28.61 4.04 -8.16
N LYS A 238 27.45 3.38 -8.00
CA LYS A 238 26.48 3.20 -9.09
C LYS A 238 25.76 4.49 -9.48
N VAL A 239 25.38 5.31 -8.50
CA VAL A 239 24.66 6.57 -8.76
C VAL A 239 25.59 7.67 -9.24
N TYR A 240 26.69 7.94 -8.54
CA TYR A 240 27.54 9.10 -8.81
C TYR A 240 28.82 8.76 -9.59
N GLY A 241 29.29 7.51 -9.51
CA GLY A 241 30.41 7.02 -10.31
C GLY A 241 29.94 6.63 -11.72
N ASP A 242 29.24 5.51 -11.82
CA ASP A 242 28.79 4.90 -13.09
C ASP A 242 27.65 5.71 -13.74
N ARG A 243 26.87 6.45 -12.93
CA ARG A 243 25.64 7.15 -13.35
C ARG A 243 24.60 6.20 -13.93
N SER A 244 24.50 5.00 -13.38
CA SER A 244 23.54 4.00 -13.82
C SER A 244 22.12 4.34 -13.36
N TRP A 245 21.15 4.25 -14.25
CA TRP A 245 19.73 4.40 -13.89
C TRP A 245 19.21 3.31 -12.94
N LEU A 246 19.95 2.21 -12.82
CA LEU A 246 19.72 1.11 -11.86
C LEU A 246 20.51 1.29 -10.56
N GLY A 247 21.24 2.41 -10.39
CA GLY A 247 21.98 2.69 -9.17
C GLY A 247 21.11 2.89 -7.93
N ILE A 248 19.80 3.11 -8.13
CA ILE A 248 18.78 3.09 -7.07
C ILE A 248 17.56 2.25 -7.49
N ASN A 249 16.66 1.98 -6.54
CA ASN A 249 15.29 1.54 -6.86
C ASN A 249 14.24 2.48 -6.25
N ALA A 250 13.35 3.04 -7.09
CA ALA A 250 12.31 3.98 -6.66
C ALA A 250 10.97 3.32 -6.31
N GLY A 251 10.92 1.99 -6.23
CA GLY A 251 9.75 1.24 -5.78
C GLY A 251 9.68 1.01 -4.27
N SER A 252 10.75 1.35 -3.54
CA SER A 252 10.78 1.37 -2.08
C SER A 252 11.66 2.51 -1.61
N PHE A 253 11.08 3.54 -1.01
CA PHE A 253 11.88 4.63 -0.43
C PHE A 253 11.16 5.31 0.72
N ILE A 254 11.94 5.87 1.63
CA ILE A 254 11.46 6.57 2.81
C ILE A 254 11.77 8.05 2.62
N ILE A 255 10.77 8.92 2.79
CA ILE A 255 10.89 10.36 2.61
C ILE A 255 10.33 11.11 3.82
N ARG A 256 11.11 12.05 4.37
CA ARG A 256 10.74 12.84 5.56
C ARG A 256 9.65 13.84 5.21
N ASN A 257 8.70 14.06 6.12
CA ASN A 257 7.72 15.12 5.97
C ASN A 257 8.32 16.49 6.33
N CYS A 258 8.92 17.16 5.33
CA CYS A 258 9.57 18.45 5.51
C CYS A 258 9.60 19.26 4.20
N ARG A 259 9.97 20.54 4.30
CA ARG A 259 10.07 21.47 3.17
C ARG A 259 10.97 20.95 2.06
N TRP A 260 12.13 20.40 2.43
CA TRP A 260 13.08 19.83 1.48
C TRP A 260 12.46 18.74 0.61
N SER A 261 11.60 17.91 1.20
CA SER A 261 10.93 16.82 0.48
C SER A 261 9.85 17.34 -0.46
N LEU A 262 9.10 18.37 -0.06
CA LEU A 262 8.15 19.05 -0.96
C LEU A 262 8.87 19.63 -2.18
N ASP A 263 10.03 20.27 -1.95
CA ASP A 263 10.85 20.84 -3.03
C ASP A 263 11.44 19.75 -3.95
N LEU A 264 11.83 18.60 -3.40
CA LEU A 264 12.27 17.46 -4.20
C LEU A 264 11.13 16.91 -5.05
N LEU A 265 9.94 16.70 -4.48
CA LEU A 265 8.77 16.18 -5.20
C LEU A 265 8.38 17.12 -6.36
N ASP A 266 8.41 18.44 -6.14
CA ASP A 266 8.16 19.42 -7.19
C ASP A 266 9.22 19.38 -8.30
N ALA A 267 10.51 19.24 -7.96
CA ALA A 267 11.58 19.13 -8.96
C ALA A 267 11.47 17.82 -9.77
N TRP A 268 11.16 16.72 -9.08
CA TRP A 268 11.00 15.39 -9.67
C TRP A 268 9.80 15.33 -10.63
N ALA A 269 8.67 15.92 -10.23
CA ALA A 269 7.43 15.89 -11.01
C ALA A 269 7.52 16.60 -12.37
N ARG A 270 8.45 17.54 -12.56
CA ARG A 270 8.62 18.28 -13.83
C ARG A 270 8.91 17.38 -15.02
N MET A 271 9.51 16.21 -14.78
CA MET A 271 9.87 15.24 -15.81
C MET A 271 8.76 14.21 -16.08
N GLY A 272 7.67 14.26 -15.30
CA GLY A 272 6.59 13.29 -15.34
C GLY A 272 5.41 13.55 -16.27
N PRO A 273 5.09 14.77 -16.76
CA PRO A 273 3.90 14.99 -17.59
C PRO A 273 3.92 14.16 -18.87
N ARG A 274 2.92 13.29 -19.07
CA ARG A 274 2.83 12.41 -20.25
C ARG A 274 2.89 13.17 -21.57
N GLY A 275 3.39 12.51 -22.62
CA GLY A 275 3.53 13.07 -23.96
C GLY A 275 4.87 13.82 -24.14
N PRO A 276 4.89 14.94 -24.89
CA PRO A 276 6.14 15.56 -25.36
C PRO A 276 7.17 15.87 -24.25
N VAL A 277 6.70 16.30 -23.07
CA VAL A 277 7.59 16.61 -21.93
C VAL A 277 8.31 15.37 -21.42
N ARG A 278 7.57 14.30 -21.07
CA ARG A 278 8.15 13.03 -20.59
C ARG A 278 9.03 12.35 -21.65
N GLU A 279 8.68 12.45 -22.93
CA GLU A 279 9.50 11.95 -24.03
C GLU A 279 10.83 12.71 -24.15
N MET A 280 10.79 14.05 -24.08
CA MET A 280 11.97 14.91 -24.15
C MET A 280 12.92 14.65 -22.97
N TYR A 281 12.39 14.57 -21.75
CA TYR A 281 13.19 14.19 -20.59
C TYR A 281 13.71 12.75 -20.68
N GLY A 282 12.97 11.82 -21.28
CA GLY A 282 13.44 10.46 -21.52
C GLY A 282 14.71 10.42 -22.36
N LYS A 283 14.79 11.24 -23.41
CA LYS A 283 16.00 11.40 -24.25
C LYS A 283 17.14 12.04 -23.46
N LEU A 284 16.88 13.15 -22.76
CA LEU A 284 17.89 13.85 -21.96
C LEU A 284 18.50 12.95 -20.86
N ILE A 285 17.65 12.17 -20.18
CA ILE A 285 18.08 11.21 -19.16
C ILE A 285 18.94 10.11 -19.78
N ALA A 286 18.55 9.59 -20.95
CA ALA A 286 19.34 8.57 -21.66
C ALA A 286 20.71 9.07 -22.15
N GLU A 287 20.83 10.37 -22.46
CA GLU A 287 22.12 10.99 -22.78
C GLU A 287 23.01 11.19 -21.53
N THR A 288 22.41 11.25 -20.35
CA THR A 288 23.09 11.58 -19.09
C THR A 288 23.47 10.35 -18.27
N LEU A 289 22.62 9.31 -18.28
CA LEU A 289 22.74 8.11 -17.45
C LEU A 289 23.23 6.91 -18.25
N SER A 290 24.08 6.09 -17.64
CA SER A 290 24.53 4.83 -18.24
C SER A 290 23.40 3.79 -18.27
N ASP A 291 23.49 2.88 -19.24
CA ASP A 291 22.65 1.68 -19.36
C ASP A 291 21.14 1.97 -19.49
N ARG A 292 20.77 3.20 -19.81
CA ARG A 292 19.39 3.69 -19.97
C ARG A 292 19.11 4.00 -21.43
N GLY A 293 18.26 3.20 -22.08
CA GLY A 293 17.82 3.47 -23.45
C GLY A 293 16.95 4.73 -23.59
N PRO A 294 16.71 5.26 -24.81
CA PRO A 294 16.02 6.54 -25.04
C PRO A 294 14.48 6.41 -25.07
N TYR A 295 13.90 5.70 -24.09
CA TYR A 295 12.44 5.63 -23.89
C TYR A 295 11.97 6.68 -22.88
N GLU A 296 10.65 6.90 -22.81
CA GLU A 296 9.99 7.87 -21.92
C GLU A 296 10.61 7.90 -20.51
N ALA A 297 10.69 9.09 -19.91
CA ALA A 297 11.17 9.23 -18.54
C ALA A 297 10.32 8.41 -17.56
N CYS A 298 10.99 7.63 -16.71
CA CYS A 298 10.39 7.00 -15.54
C CYS A 298 10.88 7.68 -14.26
N ASP A 299 10.08 7.62 -13.21
CA ASP A 299 10.33 8.24 -11.91
C ASP A 299 11.72 7.84 -11.37
N GLN A 300 12.09 6.56 -11.42
CA GLN A 300 13.41 6.10 -10.97
C GLN A 300 14.57 6.80 -11.71
N SER A 301 14.55 6.76 -13.05
CA SER A 301 15.61 7.37 -13.86
C SER A 301 15.68 8.89 -13.69
N ALA A 302 14.53 9.54 -13.47
CA ALA A 302 14.45 10.97 -13.19
C ALA A 302 15.03 11.33 -11.82
N LEU A 303 14.83 10.49 -10.80
CA LEU A 303 15.45 10.70 -9.49
C LEU A 303 16.97 10.54 -9.57
N VAL A 304 17.48 9.51 -10.25
CA VAL A 304 18.93 9.36 -10.50
C VAL A 304 19.48 10.59 -11.23
N TYR A 305 18.78 11.05 -12.27
CA TYR A 305 19.17 12.25 -13.00
C TYR A 305 19.30 13.48 -12.09
N LEU A 306 18.33 13.73 -11.20
CA LEU A 306 18.40 14.83 -10.23
C LEU A 306 19.57 14.66 -9.25
N LEU A 307 19.79 13.45 -8.74
CA LEU A 307 20.91 13.18 -7.83
C LEU A 307 22.26 13.42 -8.52
N VAL A 308 22.42 13.00 -9.77
CA VAL A 308 23.65 13.16 -10.56
C VAL A 308 23.89 14.63 -10.93
N THR A 309 22.87 15.31 -11.46
CA THR A 309 23.02 16.66 -12.03
C THR A 309 22.91 17.77 -10.98
N GLU A 310 22.20 17.53 -9.88
CA GLU A 310 21.99 18.47 -8.79
C GLU A 310 22.50 17.90 -7.44
N ARG A 311 23.60 17.14 -7.44
CA ARG A 311 24.16 16.50 -6.22
C ARG A 311 24.35 17.49 -5.06
N GLY A 312 24.79 18.72 -5.34
CA GLY A 312 24.97 19.76 -4.32
C GLY A 312 23.67 20.17 -3.62
N ARG A 313 22.52 20.02 -4.29
CA ARG A 313 21.20 20.36 -3.75
C ARG A 313 20.55 19.20 -3.00
N TRP A 314 20.67 17.98 -3.53
CA TRP A 314 19.92 16.82 -3.00
C TRP A 314 20.79 15.82 -2.25
N GLY A 315 22.03 15.59 -2.71
CA GLY A 315 22.89 14.50 -2.26
C GLY A 315 23.16 14.51 -0.76
N GLY A 316 23.37 15.69 -0.16
CA GLY A 316 23.67 15.81 1.28
C GLY A 316 22.54 15.39 2.23
N LYS A 317 21.30 15.22 1.72
CA LYS A 317 20.13 14.77 2.48
C LYS A 317 19.57 13.43 2.00
N THR A 318 20.21 12.82 1.01
CA THR A 318 19.84 11.51 0.46
C THR A 318 20.79 10.45 0.97
N LEU A 319 20.26 9.42 1.63
CA LEU A 319 20.99 8.21 1.98
C LEU A 319 20.72 7.13 0.93
N LEU A 320 21.79 6.62 0.32
CA LEU A 320 21.75 5.42 -0.50
C LEU A 320 21.94 4.20 0.43
N GLU A 321 20.86 3.48 0.70
CA GLU A 321 20.84 2.35 1.62
C GLU A 321 21.25 1.06 0.91
N ASN A 322 22.23 0.37 1.48
CA ASN A 322 22.74 -0.89 0.95
C ASN A 322 23.17 -1.88 2.05
N THR A 323 22.88 -1.61 3.33
CA THR A 323 23.24 -2.53 4.42
C THR A 323 22.17 -3.59 4.68
N TYR A 324 20.99 -3.43 4.11
CA TYR A 324 19.92 -4.43 4.11
C TYR A 324 19.05 -4.25 2.86
N SER A 325 18.19 -5.23 2.59
CA SER A 325 17.33 -5.25 1.41
C SER A 325 16.11 -4.33 1.56
N LEU A 326 16.30 -3.00 1.47
CA LEU A 326 15.18 -2.05 1.29
C LEU A 326 14.54 -2.19 -0.10
N HIS A 327 15.28 -2.80 -1.04
CA HIS A 327 14.83 -3.38 -2.29
C HIS A 327 15.66 -4.64 -2.56
N GLY A 328 14.98 -5.77 -2.80
CA GLY A 328 15.62 -7.04 -3.16
C GLY A 328 15.10 -7.54 -4.51
N PHE A 329 16.00 -7.77 -5.46
CA PHE A 329 15.62 -8.24 -6.79
C PHE A 329 15.14 -9.70 -6.76
N TRP A 330 13.84 -9.89 -7.01
CA TRP A 330 13.14 -11.15 -6.77
C TRP A 330 13.80 -12.38 -7.41
N ALA A 331 14.33 -12.26 -8.63
CA ALA A 331 14.83 -13.41 -9.38
C ALA A 331 16.07 -14.07 -8.73
N GLY A 332 16.80 -13.34 -7.88
CA GLY A 332 17.91 -13.89 -7.09
C GLY A 332 17.51 -14.39 -5.70
N ILE A 333 16.25 -14.21 -5.30
CA ILE A 333 15.75 -14.44 -3.94
C ILE A 333 14.78 -15.61 -3.89
N VAL A 334 13.78 -15.64 -4.79
CA VAL A 334 12.59 -16.51 -4.64
C VAL A 334 12.90 -18.01 -4.64
N ASP A 335 14.01 -18.42 -5.23
CA ASP A 335 14.42 -19.83 -5.30
C ASP A 335 15.25 -20.25 -4.07
N LYS A 336 15.62 -19.31 -3.20
CA LYS A 336 16.42 -19.55 -1.99
C LYS A 336 15.61 -19.60 -0.68
N TYR A 337 14.29 -19.38 -0.75
CA TYR A 337 13.46 -19.31 0.46
C TYR A 337 13.52 -20.58 1.33
N GLU A 338 13.59 -21.76 0.74
CA GLU A 338 13.75 -23.01 1.49
C GLU A 338 15.08 -23.08 2.24
N GLU A 339 16.15 -22.47 1.71
CA GLU A 339 17.45 -22.37 2.38
C GLU A 339 17.41 -21.34 3.52
N MET A 340 16.84 -20.16 3.27
CA MET A 340 16.69 -19.09 4.26
C MET A 340 15.86 -19.51 5.50
N ARG A 341 14.93 -20.46 5.33
CA ARG A 341 14.13 -21.03 6.44
C ARG A 341 14.91 -21.97 7.35
N ARG A 342 16.04 -22.50 6.92
CA ARG A 342 16.79 -23.48 7.71
C ARG A 342 17.52 -22.78 8.86
N PRO A 343 17.64 -23.42 10.03
CA PRO A 343 18.52 -22.93 11.08
C PRO A 343 19.94 -22.72 10.53
N GLY A 344 20.48 -21.50 10.67
CA GLY A 344 21.79 -21.13 10.12
C GLY A 344 21.82 -20.87 8.61
N GLY A 345 20.66 -20.74 7.95
CA GLY A 345 20.54 -20.39 6.53
C GLY A 345 20.93 -18.95 6.20
N GLU A 346 20.86 -18.60 4.91
CA GLU A 346 21.10 -17.23 4.44
C GLU A 346 20.16 -16.22 5.13
N PRO A 347 20.61 -14.97 5.39
CA PRO A 347 19.76 -13.92 5.93
C PRO A 347 18.53 -13.65 5.04
N VAL A 348 17.38 -13.49 5.69
CA VAL A 348 16.12 -13.16 5.01
C VAL A 348 16.17 -11.69 4.56
N PRO A 349 15.88 -11.37 3.29
CA PRO A 349 15.78 -9.98 2.86
C PRO A 349 14.50 -9.35 3.43
N LEU A 350 14.56 -8.08 3.85
CA LEU A 350 13.36 -7.35 4.25
C LEU A 350 12.34 -7.26 3.12
N VAL A 351 12.81 -6.94 1.92
CA VAL A 351 11.98 -6.76 0.73
C VAL A 351 12.36 -7.76 -0.36
N THR A 352 11.35 -8.39 -0.96
CA THR A 352 11.41 -9.02 -2.28
C THR A 352 10.53 -8.23 -3.26
N HIS A 353 11.15 -7.62 -4.27
CA HIS A 353 10.50 -6.72 -5.22
C HIS A 353 10.46 -7.31 -6.64
N PHE A 354 9.26 -7.52 -7.17
CA PHE A 354 8.98 -8.19 -8.46
C PHE A 354 9.09 -7.25 -9.67
N VAL A 355 10.16 -6.45 -9.71
CA VAL A 355 10.45 -5.54 -10.82
C VAL A 355 10.39 -6.29 -12.14
N GLY A 356 9.60 -5.77 -13.08
CA GLY A 356 9.43 -6.32 -14.43
C GLY A 356 8.34 -7.38 -14.58
N CYS A 357 7.69 -7.86 -13.50
CA CYS A 357 6.70 -8.94 -13.56
C CYS A 357 5.26 -8.52 -13.94
N LYS A 358 4.93 -7.23 -13.81
CA LYS A 358 3.63 -6.65 -14.20
C LYS A 358 2.42 -7.53 -13.84
N PRO A 359 2.18 -7.83 -12.55
CA PRO A 359 1.15 -8.79 -12.12
C PRO A 359 -0.27 -8.43 -12.55
N CYS A 360 -0.54 -7.15 -12.78
CA CYS A 360 -1.83 -6.64 -13.25
C CYS A 360 -2.03 -6.78 -14.78
N GLY A 361 -1.02 -7.32 -15.49
CA GLY A 361 -0.96 -7.41 -16.94
C GLY A 361 -0.27 -6.22 -17.61
N GLY A 362 -0.23 -6.25 -18.94
CA GLY A 362 0.44 -5.27 -19.79
C GLY A 362 1.43 -5.93 -20.75
N GLY A 363 1.64 -5.34 -21.93
CA GLY A 363 2.49 -5.89 -23.00
C GLY A 363 3.99 -5.86 -22.71
N ASP A 364 4.41 -5.15 -21.66
CA ASP A 364 5.82 -4.79 -21.41
C ASP A 364 6.43 -5.56 -20.21
N SER A 365 5.96 -6.78 -19.94
CA SER A 365 6.60 -7.65 -18.95
C SER A 365 8.00 -8.05 -19.41
N SER A 366 8.99 -7.97 -18.51
CA SER A 366 10.36 -8.39 -18.80
C SER A 366 10.60 -9.88 -18.53
N TYR A 367 9.65 -10.53 -17.86
CA TYR A 367 9.77 -11.91 -17.40
C TYR A 367 8.51 -12.72 -17.76
N ASP A 368 8.70 -14.04 -17.81
CA ASP A 368 7.60 -14.99 -17.99
C ASP A 368 6.55 -14.82 -16.87
N ALA A 369 5.29 -14.66 -17.27
CA ALA A 369 4.20 -14.33 -16.36
C ALA A 369 3.96 -15.44 -15.33
N GLU A 370 4.13 -16.70 -15.72
CA GLU A 370 3.93 -17.85 -14.83
C GLU A 370 5.06 -17.94 -13.79
N ARG A 371 6.31 -17.71 -14.19
CA ARG A 371 7.45 -17.61 -13.26
C ARG A 371 7.24 -16.47 -12.25
N CYS A 372 6.79 -15.31 -12.73
CA CYS A 372 6.47 -14.17 -11.88
C CYS A 372 5.36 -14.48 -10.88
N ARG A 373 4.24 -15.02 -11.35
CA ARG A 373 3.10 -15.41 -10.51
C ARG A 373 3.53 -16.40 -9.43
N ARG A 374 4.20 -17.50 -9.81
CA ARG A 374 4.73 -18.49 -8.85
C ARG A 374 5.71 -17.86 -7.85
N GLY A 375 6.61 -17.00 -8.32
CA GLY A 375 7.56 -16.30 -7.45
C GLY A 375 6.85 -15.42 -6.42
N MET A 376 5.83 -14.66 -6.84
CA MET A 376 5.03 -13.81 -5.96
C MET A 376 4.26 -14.63 -4.93
N GLU A 377 3.63 -15.74 -5.35
CA GLU A 377 2.93 -16.64 -4.43
C GLU A 377 3.86 -17.23 -3.38
N ARG A 378 5.06 -17.65 -3.79
CA ARG A 378 6.09 -18.14 -2.86
C ARG A 378 6.54 -17.06 -1.89
N ALA A 379 6.78 -15.83 -2.34
CA ALA A 379 7.16 -14.72 -1.47
C ALA A 379 6.05 -14.37 -0.46
N LEU A 380 4.79 -14.38 -0.92
CA LEU A 380 3.62 -14.14 -0.08
C LEU A 380 3.47 -15.22 0.99
N ASN A 381 3.54 -16.51 0.60
CA ASN A 381 3.48 -17.64 1.55
C ASN A 381 4.69 -17.64 2.50
N PHE A 382 5.87 -17.23 2.00
CA PHE A 382 7.08 -17.14 2.80
C PHE A 382 6.93 -16.18 3.97
N ALA A 383 6.37 -15.01 3.67
CA ALA A 383 6.07 -13.97 4.64
C ALA A 383 4.87 -14.33 5.54
N ASP A 384 3.81 -14.91 4.96
CA ASP A 384 2.58 -15.25 5.69
C ASP A 384 2.83 -16.33 6.73
N ASP A 385 3.76 -17.27 6.49
CA ASP A 385 4.15 -18.25 7.52
C ASP A 385 4.72 -17.61 8.78
N GLN A 386 5.44 -16.48 8.68
CA GLN A 386 5.91 -15.77 9.87
C GLN A 386 4.75 -15.20 10.70
N ILE A 387 3.62 -14.89 10.05
CA ILE A 387 2.38 -14.45 10.69
C ILE A 387 1.54 -15.62 11.18
N LEU A 388 1.37 -16.67 10.38
CA LEU A 388 0.57 -17.86 10.71
C LEU A 388 1.19 -18.65 11.87
N ASN A 389 2.52 -18.70 11.95
CA ASN A 389 3.23 -19.38 13.03
C ASN A 389 2.84 -18.80 14.40
N LEU A 390 2.48 -17.51 14.46
CA LEU A 390 1.95 -16.86 15.67
C LEU A 390 0.71 -17.57 16.21
N TYR A 391 -0.09 -18.11 15.32
CA TYR A 391 -1.35 -18.78 15.60
C TYR A 391 -1.23 -20.30 15.52
N GLY A 392 -0.01 -20.85 15.37
CA GLY A 392 0.24 -22.29 15.33
C GLY A 392 -0.05 -22.96 13.98
N PHE A 393 -0.08 -22.19 12.90
CA PHE A 393 -0.26 -22.67 11.53
C PHE A 393 0.92 -22.32 10.64
N GLY A 394 1.06 -23.04 9.54
CA GLY A 394 1.95 -22.71 8.44
C GLY A 394 1.50 -23.40 7.16
N HIS A 395 1.86 -22.83 6.02
CA HIS A 395 1.64 -23.41 4.71
C HIS A 395 2.29 -24.80 4.62
N GLU A 396 1.62 -25.74 3.94
CA GLU A 396 2.16 -27.08 3.71
C GLU A 396 3.46 -27.04 2.91
N SER A 397 3.53 -26.12 1.94
CA SER A 397 4.74 -25.71 1.24
C SER A 397 4.57 -24.29 0.69
N LEU A 398 5.66 -23.65 0.27
CA LEU A 398 5.60 -22.32 -0.34
C LEU A 398 4.84 -22.26 -1.66
N ASN A 399 4.50 -23.41 -2.25
CA ASN A 399 3.83 -23.50 -3.55
C ASN A 399 2.31 -23.72 -3.43
N THR A 400 1.74 -23.72 -2.22
CA THR A 400 0.31 -23.96 -1.99
C THR A 400 -0.26 -22.98 -0.97
N THR A 401 -1.53 -22.64 -1.13
CA THR A 401 -2.30 -21.85 -0.16
C THR A 401 -2.84 -22.71 0.99
N ALA A 402 -2.74 -24.04 0.91
CA ALA A 402 -3.13 -24.95 1.97
C ALA A 402 -2.22 -24.76 3.20
N VAL A 403 -2.86 -24.70 4.38
CA VAL A 403 -2.20 -24.54 5.67
C VAL A 403 -2.41 -25.77 6.53
N ARG A 404 -1.42 -26.07 7.36
CA ARG A 404 -1.45 -27.14 8.34
C ARG A 404 -1.08 -26.59 9.71
N ARG A 405 -1.49 -27.31 10.75
CA ARG A 405 -1.08 -27.05 12.11
C ARG A 405 0.40 -27.41 12.27
N VAL A 406 1.20 -26.52 12.87
CA VAL A 406 2.64 -26.74 13.11
C VAL A 406 2.96 -27.04 14.58
N ARG A 407 2.01 -26.84 15.49
CA ARG A 407 2.11 -27.21 16.91
C ARG A 407 0.77 -27.64 17.50
N ASN A 408 0.81 -28.51 18.51
CA ASN A 408 -0.39 -28.92 19.24
C ASN A 408 -0.98 -27.75 20.05
N ASP A 409 -2.29 -27.77 20.27
CA ASP A 409 -2.91 -26.83 21.21
C ASP A 409 -2.41 -27.12 22.62
N THR A 410 -2.08 -26.05 23.34
CA THR A 410 -1.74 -26.13 24.77
C THR A 410 -2.95 -25.71 25.59
N GLY A 411 -3.13 -26.32 26.76
CA GLY A 411 -4.11 -25.85 27.76
C GLY A 411 -3.74 -24.51 28.41
N GLY A 412 -2.54 -24.00 28.11
CA GLY A 412 -1.99 -22.73 28.56
C GLY A 412 -1.47 -21.91 27.37
N PRO A 413 -2.34 -21.20 26.64
CA PRO A 413 -1.97 -20.47 25.41
C PRO A 413 -1.06 -19.25 25.67
N LEU A 414 -0.90 -18.85 26.94
CA LEU A 414 -0.03 -17.75 27.38
C LEU A 414 1.34 -18.22 27.86
N ASP A 415 1.55 -19.54 27.97
CA ASP A 415 2.80 -20.14 28.46
C ASP A 415 3.85 -20.30 27.35
N ALA A 416 3.67 -19.64 26.20
CA ALA A 416 4.51 -19.86 25.03
C ALA A 416 5.95 -19.32 25.23
N ASP A 417 6.91 -20.24 25.28
CA ASP A 417 8.35 -19.99 25.50
C ASP A 417 9.09 -19.33 24.30
N ASP A 418 8.39 -19.08 23.18
CA ASP A 418 9.02 -18.58 21.95
C ASP A 418 9.08 -17.04 21.95
N VAL A 419 10.25 -16.52 22.29
CA VAL A 419 10.54 -15.09 22.42
C VAL A 419 10.36 -14.32 21.10
N GLU A 420 10.63 -14.92 19.94
CA GLU A 420 10.45 -14.26 18.63
C GLU A 420 8.96 -14.17 18.27
N LEU A 421 8.23 -15.26 18.53
CA LEU A 421 6.78 -15.35 18.38
C LEU A 421 6.07 -14.33 19.29
N GLY A 422 6.52 -14.19 20.54
CA GLY A 422 6.04 -13.20 21.48
C GLY A 422 6.26 -11.75 21.02
N ARG A 423 7.37 -11.47 20.32
CA ARG A 423 7.65 -10.12 19.78
C ARG A 423 6.68 -9.70 18.68
N LEU A 424 6.20 -10.63 17.85
CA LEU A 424 5.23 -10.32 16.80
C LEU A 424 3.80 -10.18 17.34
N LEU A 425 3.43 -10.97 18.37
CA LEU A 425 2.13 -10.89 19.03
C LEU A 425 2.01 -9.65 19.95
N HIS A 426 3.09 -9.35 20.67
CA HIS A 426 3.17 -8.28 21.65
C HIS A 426 4.46 -7.46 21.45
N PRO A 427 4.53 -6.66 20.39
CA PRO A 427 5.74 -5.92 20.09
C PRO A 427 6.03 -4.91 21.21
N THR A 428 7.28 -4.88 21.67
CA THR A 428 7.72 -4.03 22.78
C THR A 428 7.54 -2.54 22.49
N PHE A 429 7.47 -2.14 21.22
CA PHE A 429 7.20 -0.76 20.81
C PHE A 429 5.72 -0.38 20.81
N MET A 430 4.78 -1.34 20.84
CA MET A 430 3.35 -1.05 21.10
C MET A 430 3.06 -0.86 22.60
N ALA A 431 3.99 -1.25 23.47
CA ALA A 431 3.89 -1.05 24.92
C ALA A 431 4.18 0.39 25.38
N ALA A 432 4.36 1.34 24.46
CA ALA A 432 4.55 2.75 24.76
C ALA A 432 3.22 3.41 25.19
N LYS A 433 2.87 3.21 26.47
CA LYS A 433 2.02 4.02 27.37
C LYS A 433 0.68 4.52 26.82
N LEU A 434 -0.38 3.83 27.26
CA LEU A 434 -1.62 4.49 27.73
C LEU A 434 -1.30 5.59 28.76
#